data_AF-A0A9E1JTL9-F1
#
_entry.id   AF-A0A9E1JTL9-F1
#
_cell.length_a   1.000
_cell.length_b   1.000
_cell.length_c   1.000
_cell.angle_alpha   90.00
_cell.angle_beta   90.00
_cell.angle_gamma   90.00
#
_symmetry.space_group_name_H-M   'P 1'
#
loop_
_entity.id
_entity.type
_entity.pdbx_description
1 polymer ?
#
loop_
_entity_poly.entity_id
_entity_poly.type
_entity_poly.pdbx_seq_one_letter_code
_entity_poly.pdbx_strand_id
1 'polypeptide(L)'
;MCGICANFTDDGELCDRCLDAGEIAKAVEAKSRAQGGSSDKYGQMLDEDIHNIQEPKKANLEASIEKREKLHMGIVICSVIFIGFRVATSLGSNALLNQQQINAQEVAIEQLNNCVGVFWNIAAELNAGRVPDESMSCTETNDPNIITRNGDEVIITHPHPDLHGYTEIYIASSNPVPMFVL
;
A
#
# COMPACT_ATOMS: atom_id res chain seq x y z
N MET A 1 13.85 -25.84 23.09
CA MET A 1 13.84 -24.37 23.02
C MET A 1 14.88 -23.85 24.02
N CYS A 2 16.03 -23.34 23.57
CA CYS A 2 17.02 -22.69 24.46
C CYS A 2 16.59 -21.22 24.61
N GLY A 3 16.21 -20.81 25.84
CA GLY A 3 15.75 -19.46 26.18
C GLY A 3 16.90 -18.48 26.49
N ILE A 4 16.53 -17.23 26.80
CA ILE A 4 17.39 -16.06 27.04
C ILE A 4 18.57 -16.39 27.99
N CYS A 5 19.83 -16.14 27.55
CA CYS A 5 21.04 -16.39 28.34
C CYS A 5 21.05 -15.46 29.59
N ALA A 6 20.65 -15.98 30.74
CA ALA A 6 20.82 -15.30 32.02
C ALA A 6 22.13 -15.76 32.66
N ASN A 7 22.98 -14.78 32.96
CA ASN A 7 24.34 -14.91 33.43
C ASN A 7 24.40 -15.65 34.78
N PHE A 8 24.95 -16.88 34.81
CA PHE A 8 25.44 -17.51 36.03
C PHE A 8 26.74 -18.28 35.72
N THR A 9 27.78 -17.87 36.43
CA THR A 9 29.03 -18.59 36.59
C THR A 9 28.81 -19.94 37.27
N ASP A 10 29.64 -20.88 36.83
CA ASP A 10 29.99 -22.19 37.37
C ASP A 10 29.00 -23.35 37.20
N ASP A 11 29.49 -24.29 36.38
CA ASP A 11 29.16 -25.70 36.25
C ASP A 11 27.91 -26.11 35.44
N GLY A 12 28.16 -26.48 34.17
CA GLY A 12 27.40 -27.51 33.46
C GLY A 12 26.68 -27.07 32.18
N GLU A 13 27.22 -27.52 31.04
CA GLU A 13 26.64 -27.55 29.68
C GLU A 13 26.20 -26.20 29.07
N LEU A 14 27.13 -25.56 28.34
CA LEU A 14 26.83 -24.40 27.51
C LEU A 14 26.12 -24.81 26.20
N CYS A 15 24.94 -24.25 25.96
CA CYS A 15 24.27 -24.21 24.65
C CYS A 15 25.20 -23.44 23.67
N ASP A 16 25.55 -24.00 22.50
CA ASP A 16 26.50 -23.46 21.50
C ASP A 16 26.34 -21.95 21.17
N ARG A 17 25.13 -21.39 21.34
CA ARG A 17 24.84 -19.98 21.07
C ARG A 17 25.32 -18.98 22.13
N CYS A 18 25.57 -19.38 23.38
CA CYS A 18 26.10 -18.46 24.40
C CYS A 18 27.65 -18.45 24.43
N LEU A 19 28.32 -19.43 23.79
CA LEU A 19 29.79 -19.44 23.60
C LEU A 19 30.26 -18.27 22.73
N ASP A 20 29.52 -18.00 21.64
CA ASP A 20 29.81 -16.93 20.68
C ASP A 20 29.74 -15.53 21.35
N ALA A 21 28.80 -15.33 22.28
CA ALA A 21 28.66 -14.09 23.03
C ALA A 21 29.84 -13.87 24.02
N GLY A 22 30.40 -14.94 24.59
CA GLY A 22 31.57 -14.88 25.47
C GLY A 22 32.85 -14.51 24.73
N GLU A 23 33.01 -14.96 23.48
CA GLU A 23 34.15 -14.58 22.63
C GLU A 23 34.07 -13.11 22.19
N ILE A 24 32.87 -12.62 21.87
CA ILE A 24 32.65 -11.22 21.52
C ILE A 24 32.93 -10.31 22.72
N ALA A 25 32.54 -10.70 23.94
CA ALA A 25 32.83 -9.94 25.15
C ALA A 25 34.35 -9.84 25.42
N LYS A 26 35.08 -10.94 25.26
CA LYS A 26 36.55 -10.96 25.38
C LYS A 26 37.24 -10.13 24.28
N ALA A 27 36.69 -10.13 23.06
CA ALA A 27 37.20 -9.30 21.97
C ALA A 27 36.96 -7.79 22.23
N VAL A 28 35.82 -7.42 22.81
CA VAL A 28 35.52 -6.03 23.20
C VAL A 28 36.40 -5.58 24.37
N GLU A 29 36.67 -6.45 25.35
CA GLU A 29 37.57 -6.13 26.47
C GLU A 29 39.05 -6.05 26.03
N ALA A 30 39.47 -6.87 25.07
CA ALA A 30 40.80 -6.77 24.46
C ALA A 30 40.95 -5.45 23.68
N LYS A 31 39.89 -5.01 22.99
CA LYS A 31 39.87 -3.75 22.24
C LYS A 31 39.85 -2.53 23.15
N SER A 32 39.16 -2.59 24.29
CA SER A 32 39.16 -1.50 25.28
C SER A 32 40.48 -1.40 26.05
N ARG A 33 41.17 -2.52 26.35
CA ARG A 33 42.56 -2.47 26.87
C ARG A 33 43.57 -1.95 25.84
N ALA A 34 43.43 -2.30 24.57
CA ALA A 34 44.28 -1.76 23.50
C ALA A 34 44.08 -0.25 23.26
N GLN A 35 42.93 0.29 23.64
CA GLN A 35 42.60 1.72 23.55
C GLN A 35 42.93 2.51 24.85
N GLY A 36 43.47 1.84 25.87
CA GLY A 36 43.92 2.43 27.13
C GLY A 36 45.34 3.02 27.12
N GLY A 37 45.94 3.20 25.93
CA GLY A 37 47.32 3.69 25.76
C GLY A 37 47.47 5.14 25.30
N SER A 38 46.41 5.96 25.33
CA SER A 38 46.47 7.36 24.83
C SER A 38 46.08 8.39 25.90
N SER A 39 46.47 8.15 27.16
CA SER A 39 46.20 9.05 28.28
C SER A 39 47.20 10.21 28.42
N ASP A 40 48.27 10.26 27.62
CA ASP A 40 49.32 11.29 27.76
C ASP A 40 48.98 12.63 27.05
N LYS A 41 47.95 12.67 26.20
CA LYS A 41 47.59 13.88 25.46
C LYS A 41 46.60 14.80 26.18
N TYR A 42 45.93 14.31 27.23
CA TYR A 42 44.95 15.10 28.00
C TYR A 42 45.59 15.89 29.15
N GLY A 43 46.78 15.51 29.62
CA GLY A 43 47.49 16.24 30.68
C GLY A 43 48.18 17.52 30.21
N GLN A 44 48.48 17.66 28.93
CA GLN A 44 49.18 18.83 28.37
C GLN A 44 48.26 19.98 27.90
N MET A 45 46.94 19.78 27.85
CA MET A 45 45.98 20.84 27.45
C MET A 45 45.39 21.61 28.64
N LEU A 46 45.75 21.24 29.88
CA LEU A 46 45.16 21.82 31.10
C LEU A 46 46.04 22.87 31.80
N ASP A 47 47.25 23.15 31.30
CA ASP A 47 48.20 24.07 31.97
C ASP A 47 48.47 25.39 31.20
N GLU A 48 47.88 25.58 30.02
CA GLU A 48 48.13 26.76 29.18
C GLU A 48 46.83 27.53 28.82
N ASP A 49 45.93 27.72 29.79
CA ASP A 49 44.74 28.57 29.58
C ASP A 49 44.35 29.41 30.82
N ILE A 50 45.34 29.80 31.62
CA ILE A 50 45.18 30.80 32.69
C ILE A 50 45.98 32.06 32.35
N HIS A 51 45.76 32.70 31.19
CA HIS A 51 46.21 34.10 31.03
C HIS A 51 45.52 34.99 29.99
N ASN A 52 44.42 34.59 29.34
CA ASN A 52 43.70 35.51 28.44
C ASN A 52 42.17 35.43 28.58
N ILE A 53 41.65 35.95 29.68
CA ILE A 53 40.26 36.42 29.71
C ILE A 53 40.23 37.79 29.02
N GLN A 54 40.00 37.78 27.71
CA GLN A 54 39.56 38.96 26.98
C GLN A 54 38.18 38.67 26.37
N GLU A 55 37.14 39.18 27.02
CA GLU A 55 35.80 39.32 26.43
C GLU A 55 35.92 40.25 25.21
N PRO A 56 35.58 39.81 23.98
CA PRO A 56 34.22 40.06 23.46
C PRO A 56 33.79 39.08 22.34
N LYS A 57 32.93 38.06 22.60
CA LYS A 57 32.33 37.24 21.52
C LYS A 57 30.90 36.70 21.75
N LYS A 58 30.13 37.23 22.70
CA LYS A 58 28.74 36.76 22.91
C LYS A 58 27.73 37.31 21.88
N ALA A 59 27.92 38.52 21.36
CA ALA A 59 26.98 39.16 20.42
C ALA A 59 26.92 38.51 19.02
N ASN A 60 27.99 37.85 18.56
CA ASN A 60 28.01 37.23 17.23
C ASN A 60 27.41 35.81 17.19
N LEU A 61 27.31 35.15 18.35
CA LEU A 61 26.74 33.80 18.43
C LEU A 61 25.20 33.87 18.41
N GLU A 62 24.62 34.83 19.12
CA GLU A 62 23.17 35.06 19.19
C GLU A 62 22.60 35.46 17.82
N ALA A 63 23.29 36.34 17.06
CA ALA A 63 22.91 36.71 15.70
C ALA A 63 23.05 35.55 14.68
N SER A 64 23.90 34.56 14.97
CA SER A 64 24.06 33.37 14.12
C SER A 64 23.00 32.28 14.40
N ILE A 65 22.42 32.26 15.60
CA ILE A 65 21.35 31.31 15.97
C ILE A 65 20.03 31.79 15.37
N GLU A 66 19.70 33.09 15.48
CA GLU A 66 18.49 33.68 14.90
C GLU A 66 18.46 33.55 13.36
N LYS A 67 19.62 33.68 12.69
CA LYS A 67 19.72 33.46 11.24
C LYS A 67 19.52 32.00 10.83
N ARG A 68 19.93 31.03 11.65
CA ARG A 68 19.69 29.59 11.38
C ARG A 68 18.22 29.23 11.54
N GLU A 69 17.55 29.78 12.54
CA GLU A 69 16.10 29.56 12.74
C GLU A 69 15.27 30.15 11.58
N LYS A 70 15.61 31.36 11.13
CA LYS A 70 14.96 31.99 9.96
C LYS A 70 15.22 31.21 8.66
N LEU A 71 16.39 30.60 8.51
CA LEU A 71 16.73 29.75 7.37
C LEU A 71 15.93 28.44 7.39
N HIS A 72 15.83 27.78 8.55
CA HIS A 72 15.04 26.55 8.69
C HIS A 72 13.55 26.79 8.46
N MET A 73 13.00 27.91 8.95
CA MET A 73 11.63 28.31 8.70
C MET A 73 11.37 28.55 7.20
N GLY A 74 12.30 29.21 6.51
CA GLY A 74 12.21 29.42 5.06
C GLY A 74 12.21 28.11 4.27
N ILE A 75 13.05 27.14 4.64
CA ILE A 75 13.11 25.83 3.98
C ILE A 75 11.80 25.06 4.13
N VAL A 76 11.19 25.08 5.31
CA VAL A 76 9.91 24.40 5.56
C VAL A 76 8.77 25.05 4.77
N ILE A 77 8.72 26.39 4.71
CA ILE A 77 7.70 27.09 3.91
C ILE A 77 7.87 26.79 2.42
N CYS A 78 9.11 26.83 1.91
CA CYS A 78 9.39 26.50 0.52
C CYS A 78 9.07 25.04 0.20
N SER A 79 9.30 24.09 1.11
CA SER A 79 8.98 22.68 0.88
C SER A 79 7.47 22.44 0.85
N VAL A 80 6.70 23.08 1.74
CA VAL A 80 5.23 23.00 1.73
C VAL A 80 4.65 23.59 0.45
N ILE A 81 5.16 24.75 0.00
CA ILE A 81 4.71 25.38 -1.25
C ILE A 81 5.09 24.50 -2.45
N PHE A 82 6.31 23.94 -2.48
CA PHE A 82 6.76 23.08 -3.56
C PHE A 82 5.96 21.78 -3.65
N ILE A 83 5.68 21.15 -2.51
CA ILE A 83 4.82 19.95 -2.43
C ILE A 83 3.40 20.31 -2.87
N GLY A 84 2.83 21.41 -2.37
CA GLY A 84 1.50 21.88 -2.76
C GLY A 84 1.39 22.16 -4.26
N PHE A 85 2.40 22.81 -4.85
CA PHE A 85 2.47 23.06 -6.28
C PHE A 85 2.61 21.77 -7.10
N ARG A 86 3.44 20.81 -6.64
CA ARG A 86 3.59 19.51 -7.29
C ARG A 86 2.31 18.69 -7.23
N VAL A 87 1.61 18.69 -6.09
CA VAL A 87 0.31 18.04 -5.91
C VAL A 87 -0.74 18.69 -6.80
N ALA A 88 -0.84 20.02 -6.84
CA ALA A 88 -1.80 20.73 -7.68
C ALA A 88 -1.56 20.50 -9.18
N THR A 89 -0.29 20.45 -9.61
CA THR A 89 0.08 20.24 -11.02
C THR A 89 0.04 18.77 -11.43
N SER A 90 0.34 17.81 -10.54
CA SER A 90 0.32 16.38 -10.87
C SER A 90 -1.08 15.77 -10.80
N LEU A 91 -1.90 16.20 -9.83
CA LEU A 91 -3.27 15.71 -9.65
C LEU A 91 -4.27 16.56 -10.42
N GLY A 92 -4.08 17.87 -10.55
CA GLY A 92 -5.08 18.76 -11.14
C GLY A 92 -5.35 18.52 -12.63
N SER A 93 -4.36 18.08 -13.43
CA SER A 93 -4.57 17.83 -14.87
C SER A 93 -4.86 16.36 -15.21
N ASN A 94 -4.31 15.41 -14.45
CA ASN A 94 -4.46 13.99 -14.73
C ASN A 94 -5.53 13.30 -13.88
N ALA A 95 -5.81 13.78 -12.65
CA ALA A 95 -6.79 13.11 -11.78
C ALA A 95 -8.24 13.34 -12.25
N LEU A 96 -8.53 14.44 -12.96
CA LEU A 96 -9.88 14.68 -13.46
C LEU A 96 -10.21 13.78 -14.68
N LEU A 97 -9.22 13.50 -15.54
CA LEU A 97 -9.34 12.47 -16.59
C LEU A 97 -9.41 11.05 -15.99
N ASN A 98 -8.62 10.78 -14.94
CA ASN A 98 -8.56 9.46 -14.32
C ASN A 98 -9.84 9.14 -13.53
N GLN A 99 -10.41 10.11 -12.80
CA GLN A 99 -11.62 9.89 -12.02
C GLN A 99 -12.87 9.70 -12.89
N GLN A 100 -12.96 10.34 -14.05
CA GLN A 100 -14.03 10.05 -15.02
C GLN A 100 -13.90 8.65 -15.62
N GLN A 101 -12.67 8.21 -15.93
CA GLN A 101 -12.43 6.86 -16.44
C GLN A 101 -12.68 5.78 -15.38
N ILE A 102 -12.28 6.02 -14.13
CA ILE A 102 -12.54 5.13 -13.00
C ILE A 102 -14.05 5.03 -12.75
N ASN A 103 -14.76 6.16 -12.69
CA ASN A 103 -16.21 6.15 -12.48
C ASN A 103 -16.94 5.46 -13.65
N ALA A 104 -16.50 5.67 -14.90
CA ALA A 104 -17.11 5.00 -16.05
C ALA A 104 -16.89 3.47 -16.02
N GLN A 105 -15.72 3.03 -15.57
CA GLN A 105 -15.41 1.62 -15.42
C GLN A 105 -16.17 0.97 -14.25
N GLU A 106 -16.31 1.67 -13.12
CA GLU A 106 -17.11 1.21 -11.98
C GLU A 106 -18.59 1.05 -12.36
N VAL A 107 -19.15 1.99 -13.11
CA VAL A 107 -20.53 1.91 -13.61
C VAL A 107 -20.71 0.70 -14.55
N ALA A 108 -19.75 0.42 -15.44
CA ALA A 108 -19.82 -0.73 -16.33
C ALA A 108 -19.79 -2.08 -15.57
N ILE A 109 -18.98 -2.17 -14.51
CA ILE A 109 -18.91 -3.37 -13.66
C ILE A 109 -20.21 -3.57 -12.87
N GLU A 110 -20.79 -2.49 -12.36
CA GLU A 110 -22.06 -2.53 -11.64
C GLU A 110 -23.21 -2.97 -12.56
N GLN A 111 -23.24 -2.47 -13.79
CA GLN A 111 -24.20 -2.85 -14.83
C GLN A 111 -24.13 -4.36 -15.13
N LEU A 112 -22.92 -4.88 -15.40
CA LEU A 112 -22.71 -6.31 -15.61
C LEU A 112 -23.16 -7.15 -14.41
N ASN A 113 -22.83 -6.76 -13.18
CA ASN A 113 -23.24 -7.50 -11.98
C ASN A 113 -24.77 -7.56 -11.83
N ASN A 114 -25.46 -6.45 -12.11
CA ASN A 114 -26.92 -6.44 -12.11
C ASN A 114 -27.48 -7.35 -13.22
N CYS A 115 -26.90 -7.32 -14.42
CA CYS A 115 -27.31 -8.20 -15.51
C CYS A 115 -27.12 -9.68 -15.19
N VAL A 116 -25.97 -10.05 -14.61
CA VAL A 116 -25.71 -11.41 -14.12
C VAL A 116 -26.76 -11.84 -13.10
N GLY A 117 -27.17 -10.95 -12.19
CA GLY A 117 -28.25 -11.20 -11.24
C GLY A 117 -29.59 -11.49 -11.91
N VAL A 118 -29.95 -10.72 -12.94
CA VAL A 118 -31.16 -10.96 -13.75
C VAL A 118 -31.10 -12.34 -14.42
N PHE A 119 -29.94 -12.70 -14.99
CA PHE A 119 -29.72 -14.00 -15.62
C PHE A 119 -29.86 -15.16 -14.62
N TRP A 120 -29.41 -15.00 -13.38
CA TRP A 120 -29.64 -16.00 -12.33
C TRP A 120 -31.12 -16.16 -11.96
N ASN A 121 -31.89 -15.07 -11.93
CA ASN A 121 -33.33 -15.13 -11.70
C ASN A 121 -34.06 -15.84 -12.85
N ILE A 122 -33.67 -15.53 -14.09
CA ILE A 122 -34.15 -16.21 -15.30
C ILE A 122 -33.84 -17.72 -15.23
N ALA A 123 -32.63 -18.08 -14.83
CA ALA A 123 -32.21 -19.47 -14.67
C ALA A 123 -33.06 -20.19 -13.61
N ALA A 124 -33.40 -19.52 -12.50
CA ALA A 124 -34.29 -20.09 -11.48
C ALA A 124 -35.71 -20.33 -11.99
N GLU A 125 -36.26 -19.41 -12.80
CA GLU A 125 -37.57 -19.56 -13.44
C GLU A 125 -37.57 -20.72 -14.47
N LEU A 126 -36.53 -20.79 -15.31
CA LEU A 126 -36.35 -21.89 -16.27
C LEU A 126 -36.21 -23.24 -15.56
N ASN A 127 -35.46 -23.30 -14.46
CA ASN A 127 -35.31 -24.51 -13.64
C ASN A 127 -36.63 -24.93 -12.96
N ALA A 128 -37.52 -23.97 -12.67
CA ALA A 128 -38.87 -24.23 -12.19
C ALA A 128 -39.86 -24.63 -13.30
N GLY A 129 -39.41 -24.73 -14.56
CA GLY A 129 -40.25 -25.04 -15.73
C GLY A 129 -41.17 -23.89 -16.13
N ARG A 130 -40.90 -22.66 -15.66
CA ARG A 130 -41.66 -21.47 -16.00
C ARG A 130 -40.96 -20.69 -17.10
N VAL A 131 -41.74 -19.97 -17.89
CA VAL A 131 -41.21 -19.02 -18.87
C VAL A 131 -40.93 -17.72 -18.12
N PRO A 132 -39.68 -17.22 -18.14
CA PRO A 132 -39.31 -15.98 -17.45
C PRO A 132 -40.07 -14.79 -18.04
N ASP A 133 -40.35 -13.82 -17.17
CA ASP A 133 -41.10 -12.62 -17.53
C ASP A 133 -40.26 -11.69 -18.43
N GLU A 134 -40.90 -11.07 -19.43
CA GLU A 134 -40.25 -10.14 -20.38
C GLU A 134 -39.72 -8.88 -19.68
N SER A 135 -40.20 -8.59 -18.47
CA SER A 135 -39.69 -7.52 -17.61
C SER A 135 -38.29 -7.78 -17.04
N MET A 136 -37.81 -9.03 -17.07
CA MET A 136 -36.48 -9.42 -16.59
C MET A 136 -35.41 -9.16 -17.65
N SER A 137 -35.11 -7.88 -17.89
CA SER A 137 -34.06 -7.40 -18.80
C SER A 137 -32.95 -6.68 -18.04
N CYS A 138 -31.75 -6.64 -18.63
CA CYS A 138 -30.63 -5.92 -18.05
C CYS A 138 -30.80 -4.41 -18.29
N THR A 139 -30.65 -3.59 -17.25
CA THR A 139 -30.97 -2.15 -17.28
C THR A 139 -30.05 -1.31 -18.16
N GLU A 140 -28.93 -1.88 -18.61
CA GLU A 140 -28.00 -1.26 -19.54
C GLU A 140 -28.57 -1.09 -20.95
N THR A 141 -29.44 -2.00 -21.37
CA THR A 141 -30.10 -1.97 -22.68
C THR A 141 -31.60 -1.96 -22.47
N ASN A 142 -32.32 -1.01 -23.08
CA ASN A 142 -33.79 -1.06 -23.10
C ASN A 142 -34.32 -2.20 -24.00
N ASP A 143 -33.43 -3.07 -24.48
CA ASP A 143 -33.74 -4.19 -25.34
C ASP A 143 -34.02 -5.44 -24.47
N PRO A 144 -35.11 -6.17 -24.74
CA PRO A 144 -35.44 -7.39 -24.02
C PRO A 144 -34.47 -8.52 -24.38
N ASN A 145 -34.32 -9.49 -23.46
CA ASN A 145 -33.58 -10.71 -23.72
C ASN A 145 -34.22 -11.50 -24.88
N ILE A 146 -33.39 -12.09 -25.74
CA ILE A 146 -33.83 -12.81 -26.93
C ILE A 146 -34.17 -14.25 -26.53
N ILE A 147 -35.45 -14.62 -26.60
CA ILE A 147 -35.91 -15.98 -26.29
C ILE A 147 -36.02 -16.78 -27.59
N THR A 148 -35.18 -17.79 -27.74
CA THR A 148 -35.19 -18.75 -28.84
C THR A 148 -35.73 -20.09 -28.35
N ARG A 149 -36.71 -20.67 -29.04
CA ARG A 149 -37.23 -22.02 -28.75
C ARG A 149 -36.82 -22.98 -29.85
N ASN A 150 -36.03 -23.98 -29.50
CA ASN A 150 -35.67 -25.11 -30.36
C ASN A 150 -36.30 -26.39 -29.83
N GLY A 151 -37.53 -26.67 -30.26
CA GLY A 151 -38.30 -27.80 -29.74
C GLY A 151 -38.64 -27.62 -28.27
N ASP A 152 -38.12 -28.51 -27.41
CA ASP A 152 -38.31 -28.47 -25.95
C ASP A 152 -37.25 -27.62 -25.23
N GLU A 153 -36.23 -27.15 -25.94
CA GLU A 153 -35.18 -26.31 -25.39
C GLU A 153 -35.51 -24.82 -25.55
N VAL A 154 -35.44 -24.08 -24.45
CA VAL A 154 -35.57 -22.63 -24.41
C VAL A 154 -34.19 -22.05 -24.16
N ILE A 155 -33.70 -21.23 -25.09
CA ILE A 155 -32.42 -20.55 -24.99
C ILE A 155 -32.71 -19.05 -24.89
N ILE A 156 -32.16 -18.41 -23.86
CA ILE A 156 -32.33 -16.98 -23.62
C ILE A 156 -30.98 -16.32 -23.75
N THR A 157 -30.87 -15.34 -24.63
CA THR A 157 -29.60 -14.69 -24.99
C THR A 157 -29.68 -13.19 -24.70
N HIS A 158 -28.59 -12.62 -24.21
CA HIS A 158 -28.46 -11.17 -24.04
C HIS A 158 -28.41 -10.48 -25.42
N PRO A 159 -29.12 -9.35 -25.63
CA PRO A 159 -29.17 -8.70 -26.94
C PRO A 159 -27.82 -8.11 -27.39
N HIS A 160 -27.00 -7.65 -26.44
CA HIS A 160 -25.71 -6.99 -26.71
C HIS A 160 -24.61 -7.48 -25.74
N PRO A 161 -24.11 -8.72 -25.90
CA PRO A 161 -23.06 -9.28 -25.03
C PRO A 161 -21.71 -8.57 -25.19
N ASP A 162 -21.50 -7.92 -26.34
CA ASP A 162 -20.29 -7.19 -26.73
C ASP A 162 -20.05 -5.96 -25.84
N LEU A 163 -21.10 -5.34 -25.31
CA LEU A 163 -21.01 -4.23 -24.35
C LEU A 163 -20.23 -4.63 -23.08
N HIS A 164 -20.21 -5.92 -22.76
CA HIS A 164 -19.53 -6.49 -21.60
C HIS A 164 -18.24 -7.22 -21.95
N GLY A 165 -17.83 -7.19 -23.22
CA GLY A 165 -16.64 -7.90 -23.69
C GLY A 165 -16.81 -9.41 -23.85
N TYR A 166 -18.06 -9.88 -24.00
CA TYR A 166 -18.38 -11.27 -24.31
C TYR A 166 -18.88 -11.41 -25.74
N THR A 167 -18.59 -12.55 -26.37
CA THR A 167 -19.16 -12.89 -27.68
C THR A 167 -20.61 -13.35 -27.53
N GLU A 168 -20.91 -14.11 -26.47
CA GLU A 168 -22.28 -14.55 -26.16
C GLU A 168 -22.51 -14.63 -24.65
N ILE A 169 -23.72 -14.26 -24.24
CA ILE A 169 -24.23 -14.47 -22.87
C ILE A 169 -25.59 -15.14 -23.02
N TYR A 170 -25.73 -16.37 -22.53
CA TYR A 170 -26.97 -17.13 -22.70
C TYR A 170 -27.25 -18.12 -21.57
N ILE A 171 -28.51 -18.55 -21.48
CA ILE A 171 -28.99 -19.60 -20.58
C ILE A 171 -29.83 -20.56 -21.41
N ALA A 172 -29.65 -21.86 -21.20
CA ALA A 172 -30.48 -22.89 -21.79
C ALA A 172 -31.37 -23.55 -20.73
N SER A 173 -32.59 -23.97 -21.10
CA SER A 173 -33.46 -24.73 -20.19
C SER A 173 -32.88 -26.11 -19.83
N SER A 174 -32.05 -26.67 -20.72
CA SER A 174 -31.32 -27.93 -20.51
C SER A 174 -30.20 -27.80 -19.47
N ASN A 175 -29.63 -26.60 -19.34
CA ASN A 175 -28.60 -26.26 -18.37
C ASN A 175 -28.87 -24.85 -17.81
N PRO A 176 -29.64 -24.73 -16.71
CA PRO A 176 -30.05 -23.45 -16.13
C PRO A 176 -28.91 -22.82 -15.33
N VAL A 177 -27.77 -22.60 -16.00
CA VAL A 177 -26.61 -21.88 -15.51
C VAL A 177 -26.24 -20.85 -16.58
N PRO A 178 -26.13 -19.55 -16.24
CA PRO A 178 -25.67 -18.54 -17.17
C PRO A 178 -24.28 -18.87 -17.72
N MET A 179 -24.15 -18.89 -19.04
CA MET A 179 -22.89 -19.12 -19.75
C MET A 179 -22.41 -17.82 -20.40
N PHE A 180 -21.12 -17.54 -20.23
CA PHE A 180 -20.44 -16.37 -20.76
C PHE A 180 -19.30 -16.84 -21.67
N VAL A 181 -19.38 -16.51 -22.94
CA VAL A 181 -18.42 -16.94 -23.98
C VAL A 181 -17.56 -15.74 -24.38
N LEU A 182 -16.24 -15.93 -24.40
CA LEU A 182 -15.25 -14.95 -24.85
C LEU A 182 -15.00 -15.07 -26.35
#